data_AF-A0A2R6EQA1-F1
#
_entry.id   AF-A0A2R6EQA1-F1
#
_cell.length_a   1.000
_cell.length_b   1.000
_cell.length_c   1.000
_cell.angle_alpha   90.00
_cell.angle_beta   90.00
_cell.angle_gamma   90.00
#
_symmetry.space_group_name_H-M   'P 1'
#
loop_
_entity.id
_entity.type
_entity.pdbx_description
1 polymer ?
#
loop_
_entity_poly.entity_id
_entity_poly.type
_entity_poly.pdbx_seq_one_letter_code
_entity_poly.pdbx_strand_id
1 'polypeptide(L)'
;MRGQAHTLEGIIASVLLLTSLVFALQVTAVTPLSASTSSQQLENQQESVAEGTLAAADEMGSLKPAVAYGSDVADGSDDGRFAFHQTSGESFYSNGPPTNRFGELLENAFTTRGLAFNVYAQYRTSNGGTSRRRMVYQGEPSDNAVAANQMVTLYDDDVLYEPENDGNTSNFDVAQPTTTTLETAGDDFYAQDIDTSGPLFNVVEVRVVVWRQ
;
A
#
# COMPACT_ATOMS: atom_id res chain seq x y z
N MET A 1 51.77 32.16 -56.68
CA MET A 1 51.70 31.56 -55.34
C MET A 1 50.27 31.56 -54.78
N ARG A 2 49.31 30.90 -55.45
CA ARG A 2 47.90 30.80 -55.00
C ARG A 2 47.49 29.37 -54.59
N GLY A 3 48.23 28.36 -55.02
CA GLY A 3 47.96 26.95 -54.66
C GLY A 3 48.17 26.64 -53.17
N GLN A 4 49.10 27.31 -52.49
CA GLN A 4 49.35 27.10 -51.05
C GLN A 4 48.24 27.66 -50.15
N ALA A 5 47.52 28.69 -50.61
CA ALA A 5 46.40 29.26 -49.85
C ALA A 5 45.21 28.28 -49.83
N HIS A 6 44.90 27.65 -50.97
CA HIS A 6 43.79 26.69 -51.07
C HIS A 6 44.05 25.37 -50.32
N THR A 7 45.30 24.92 -50.21
CA THR A 7 45.64 23.76 -49.36
C THR A 7 45.48 24.07 -47.88
N LEU A 8 45.83 25.29 -47.44
CA LEU A 8 45.65 25.71 -46.05
C LEU A 8 44.17 25.84 -45.71
N GLU A 9 43.38 26.43 -46.61
CA GLU A 9 41.94 26.61 -46.48
C GLU A 9 41.19 25.26 -46.43
N GLY A 10 41.59 24.29 -47.26
CA GLY A 10 41.04 22.93 -47.22
C GLY A 10 41.34 22.19 -45.91
N ILE A 11 42.55 22.38 -45.36
CA ILE A 11 42.92 21.80 -44.06
C ILE A 11 42.07 22.44 -42.94
N ILE A 12 41.92 23.76 -42.94
CA ILE A 12 41.11 24.48 -41.94
C ILE A 12 39.65 24.05 -42.01
N ALA A 13 39.07 23.97 -43.22
CA ALA A 13 37.70 23.51 -43.42
C ALA A 13 37.50 22.07 -42.91
N SER A 14 38.47 21.19 -43.17
CA SER A 14 38.45 19.81 -42.68
C SER A 14 38.52 19.74 -41.15
N VAL A 15 39.36 20.56 -40.52
CA VAL A 15 39.47 20.63 -39.05
C VAL A 15 38.19 21.16 -38.43
N LEU A 16 37.55 22.17 -39.03
CA LEU A 16 36.26 22.71 -38.57
C LEU A 16 35.13 21.68 -38.71
N LEU A 17 35.09 20.93 -39.82
CA LEU A 17 34.12 19.86 -40.02
C LEU A 17 34.34 18.73 -39.01
N LEU A 18 35.57 18.29 -38.81
CA LEU A 18 35.91 17.24 -37.83
C LEU A 18 35.60 17.68 -36.39
N THR A 19 35.91 18.92 -36.01
CA THR A 19 35.54 19.43 -34.68
C THR A 19 34.03 19.55 -34.53
N SER A 20 33.30 20.04 -35.54
CA SER A 20 31.84 20.08 -35.52
C SER A 20 31.22 18.69 -35.39
N LEU A 21 31.79 17.68 -36.05
CA LEU A 21 31.34 16.30 -35.98
C LEU A 21 31.62 15.68 -34.60
N VAL A 22 32.80 15.94 -34.02
CA VAL A 22 33.14 15.50 -32.66
C VAL A 22 32.20 16.16 -31.63
N PHE A 23 31.90 17.45 -31.78
CA PHE A 23 30.92 18.12 -30.93
C PHE A 23 29.50 17.56 -31.11
N ALA A 24 29.07 17.30 -32.34
CA ALA A 24 27.76 16.69 -32.61
C ALA A 24 27.65 15.26 -32.04
N LEU A 25 28.72 14.47 -32.09
CA LEU A 25 28.79 13.13 -31.49
C LEU A 25 28.82 13.17 -29.96
N GLN A 26 29.33 14.24 -29.35
CA GLN A 26 29.25 14.44 -27.89
C GLN A 26 27.83 14.85 -27.43
N VAL A 27 26.99 15.37 -28.34
CA VAL A 27 25.59 15.77 -28.04
C VAL A 27 24.62 14.56 -28.04
N THR A 28 24.99 13.40 -28.58
CA THR A 28 24.10 12.22 -28.65
C THR A 28 24.00 11.38 -27.37
N ALA A 29 24.50 11.86 -26.24
CA ALA A 29 24.45 11.10 -24.98
C ALA A 29 23.81 11.90 -23.84
N VAL A 30 22.65 12.51 -24.08
CA VAL A 30 21.80 12.99 -22.99
C VAL A 30 20.32 12.76 -23.34
N THR A 31 19.85 11.53 -23.12
CA THR A 31 18.44 11.23 -22.82
C THR A 31 18.38 10.14 -21.75
N PRO A 32 17.41 10.19 -20.83
CA PRO A 32 17.66 9.91 -19.42
C PRO A 32 17.45 8.44 -19.08
N LEU A 33 18.51 7.63 -19.14
CA LEU A 33 18.51 6.34 -18.44
C LEU A 33 18.39 6.57 -16.91
N SER A 34 18.96 7.66 -16.41
CA SER A 34 18.93 8.02 -14.98
C SER A 34 17.51 8.26 -14.43
N ALA A 35 16.60 8.88 -15.18
CA ALA A 35 15.25 9.14 -14.66
C ALA A 35 14.46 7.82 -14.47
N SER A 36 14.54 6.90 -15.43
CA SER A 36 13.84 5.60 -15.35
C SER A 36 14.49 4.67 -14.30
N THR A 37 15.83 4.59 -14.25
CA THR A 37 16.52 3.81 -13.23
C THR A 37 16.35 4.40 -11.84
N SER A 38 16.33 5.73 -11.68
CA SER A 38 16.03 6.36 -10.39
C SER A 38 14.58 6.14 -9.96
N SER A 39 13.60 6.17 -10.88
CA SER A 39 12.21 5.80 -10.57
C SER A 39 12.09 4.34 -10.16
N GLN A 40 12.67 3.41 -10.92
CA GLN A 40 12.67 1.98 -10.58
C GLN A 40 13.37 1.72 -9.24
N GLN A 41 14.48 2.41 -8.97
CA GLN A 41 15.18 2.25 -7.70
C GLN A 41 14.39 2.83 -6.52
N LEU A 42 13.60 3.88 -6.75
CA LEU A 42 12.68 4.41 -5.75
C LEU A 42 11.50 3.46 -5.52
N GLU A 43 10.90 2.92 -6.57
CA GLU A 43 9.83 1.92 -6.51
C GLU A 43 10.29 0.68 -5.76
N ASN A 44 11.44 0.10 -6.11
CA ASN A 44 12.01 -1.06 -5.41
C ASN A 44 12.27 -0.76 -3.92
N GLN A 45 12.68 0.47 -3.58
CA GLN A 45 12.86 0.87 -2.18
C GLN A 45 11.51 0.97 -1.45
N GLN A 46 10.49 1.54 -2.08
CA GLN A 46 9.15 1.67 -1.49
C GLN A 46 8.49 0.30 -1.31
N GLU A 47 8.65 -0.60 -2.28
CA GLU A 47 8.18 -1.99 -2.21
C GLU A 47 8.83 -2.71 -1.03
N SER A 48 10.17 -2.64 -0.90
CA SER A 48 10.88 -3.24 0.23
C SER A 48 10.46 -2.68 1.59
N VAL A 49 10.16 -1.37 1.67
CA VAL A 49 9.60 -0.77 2.89
C VAL A 49 8.19 -1.30 3.17
N ALA A 50 7.35 -1.44 2.14
CA ALA A 50 5.98 -1.94 2.30
C ALA A 50 5.94 -3.42 2.74
N GLU A 51 6.77 -4.25 2.12
CA GLU A 51 6.98 -5.65 2.52
C GLU A 51 7.49 -5.74 3.96
N GLY A 52 8.52 -4.96 4.30
CA GLY A 52 9.08 -4.94 5.66
C GLY A 52 8.08 -4.46 6.71
N THR A 53 7.20 -3.52 6.35
CA THR A 53 6.14 -3.02 7.25
C THR A 53 5.09 -4.09 7.51
N LEU A 54 4.65 -4.82 6.47
CA LEU A 54 3.72 -5.93 6.62
C LEU A 54 4.32 -7.12 7.37
N ALA A 55 5.59 -7.45 7.12
CA ALA A 55 6.31 -8.50 7.83
C ALA A 55 6.45 -8.16 9.32
N ALA A 56 6.79 -6.91 9.66
CA ALA A 56 6.83 -6.45 11.05
C ALA A 56 5.44 -6.51 11.70
N ALA A 57 4.39 -6.12 10.98
CA ALA A 57 3.03 -6.18 11.48
C ALA A 57 2.58 -7.62 11.79
N ASP A 58 3.00 -8.58 10.97
CA ASP A 58 2.75 -10.02 11.14
C ASP A 58 3.54 -10.59 12.33
N GLU A 59 4.83 -10.29 12.42
CA GLU A 59 5.69 -10.71 13.55
C GLU A 59 5.19 -10.16 14.89
N MET A 60 4.65 -8.94 14.89
CA MET A 60 4.05 -8.30 16.05
C MET A 60 2.61 -8.77 16.33
N GLY A 61 2.04 -9.64 15.50
CA GLY A 61 0.68 -10.16 15.66
C GLY A 61 -0.41 -9.09 15.51
N SER A 62 -0.12 -7.98 14.82
CA SER A 62 -1.02 -6.82 14.73
C SER A 62 -1.99 -6.87 13.54
N LEU A 63 -1.73 -7.74 12.55
CA LEU A 63 -2.57 -7.85 11.35
C LEU A 63 -3.94 -8.45 11.63
N LYS A 64 -4.01 -9.57 12.36
CA LYS A 64 -5.29 -10.21 12.69
C LYS A 64 -6.21 -9.28 13.51
N PRO A 65 -5.74 -8.65 14.60
CA PRO A 65 -6.52 -7.65 15.30
C PRO A 65 -7.01 -6.53 14.38
N ALA A 66 -6.16 -6.00 13.49
CA ALA A 66 -6.54 -4.92 12.59
C ALA A 66 -7.60 -5.31 11.56
N VAL A 67 -7.55 -6.54 11.05
CA VAL A 67 -8.53 -7.10 10.11
C VAL A 67 -9.89 -7.30 10.79
N ALA A 68 -9.90 -7.67 12.06
CA ALA A 68 -11.10 -7.84 12.88
C ALA A 68 -11.43 -6.62 13.77
N TYR A 69 -10.87 -5.44 13.46
CA TYR A 69 -11.00 -4.23 14.28
C TYR A 69 -12.23 -3.39 13.92
N GLY A 70 -13.35 -3.64 14.58
CA GLY A 70 -14.60 -2.96 14.26
C GLY A 70 -15.71 -3.25 15.27
N SER A 71 -16.83 -2.56 15.10
CA SER A 71 -18.00 -2.75 15.95
C SER A 71 -19.00 -3.71 15.31
N ASP A 72 -19.62 -4.53 16.16
CA ASP A 72 -20.77 -5.40 15.85
C ASP A 72 -21.99 -4.59 15.34
N VAL A 73 -22.05 -3.30 15.69
CA VAL A 73 -23.14 -2.42 15.31
C VAL A 73 -22.79 -1.72 13.99
N ALA A 74 -23.60 -1.99 12.97
CA ALA A 74 -23.62 -1.30 11.69
C ALA A 74 -23.64 0.22 11.90
N ASP A 75 -22.48 0.88 11.74
CA ASP A 75 -22.42 2.33 11.69
C ASP A 75 -22.83 2.80 10.29
N GLY A 76 -24.14 2.84 10.06
CA GLY A 76 -24.77 3.70 9.06
C GLY A 76 -24.49 3.38 7.58
N SER A 77 -23.75 2.34 7.21
CA SER A 77 -23.61 1.93 5.82
C SER A 77 -24.92 1.36 5.27
N ASP A 78 -25.31 1.78 4.06
CA ASP A 78 -26.55 1.43 3.34
C ASP A 78 -26.79 -0.09 3.14
N ASP A 79 -25.84 -0.95 3.54
CA ASP A 79 -25.91 -2.40 3.41
C ASP A 79 -25.94 -3.16 4.76
N GLY A 80 -25.86 -2.49 5.91
CA GLY A 80 -26.00 -3.10 7.23
C GLY A 80 -24.85 -4.02 7.68
N ARG A 81 -23.68 -3.96 7.04
CA ARG A 81 -22.53 -4.86 7.31
C ARG A 81 -21.42 -4.18 8.13
N PHE A 82 -20.55 -4.99 8.76
CA PHE A 82 -19.39 -4.61 9.59
C PHE A 82 -18.68 -3.33 9.14
N ALA A 83 -18.54 -2.36 10.05
CA ALA A 83 -17.72 -1.17 9.85
C ALA A 83 -16.43 -1.26 10.67
N PHE A 84 -15.31 -0.82 10.08
CA PHE A 84 -14.10 -0.64 10.86
C PHE A 84 -14.34 0.47 11.91
N HIS A 85 -13.68 0.37 13.06
CA HIS A 85 -13.91 1.30 14.15
C HIS A 85 -13.57 2.76 13.76
N GLN A 86 -14.26 3.76 14.34
CA GLN A 86 -13.96 5.19 14.12
C GLN A 86 -14.01 5.70 12.65
N THR A 87 -14.67 4.98 11.75
CA THR A 87 -14.86 5.45 10.37
C THR A 87 -16.10 6.35 10.28
N SER A 88 -15.95 7.63 9.93
CA SER A 88 -17.07 8.57 9.90
C SER A 88 -17.86 8.50 8.59
N GLY A 89 -19.05 7.88 8.58
CA GLY A 89 -19.99 7.87 7.44
C GLY A 89 -19.58 7.03 6.22
N GLU A 90 -18.30 6.71 6.08
CA GLU A 90 -17.75 5.73 5.15
C GLU A 90 -17.30 4.52 5.96
N SER A 91 -17.49 3.27 5.52
CA SER A 91 -17.05 2.08 6.27
C SER A 91 -15.53 1.78 6.20
N PHE A 92 -14.72 2.82 5.95
CA PHE A 92 -13.25 2.74 5.78
C PHE A 92 -12.60 4.03 6.29
N TYR A 93 -11.30 3.97 6.62
CA TYR A 93 -10.55 5.14 7.05
C TYR A 93 -10.11 5.98 5.85
N SER A 94 -10.54 7.25 5.80
CA SER A 94 -10.13 8.22 4.78
C SER A 94 -9.22 9.34 5.31
N ASN A 95 -9.26 9.63 6.62
CA ASN A 95 -8.50 10.72 7.25
C ASN A 95 -7.23 10.28 7.99
N GLY A 96 -6.82 9.03 7.86
CA GLY A 96 -5.65 8.49 8.56
C GLY A 96 -5.64 6.96 8.61
N PRO A 97 -4.61 6.35 9.21
CA PRO A 97 -4.61 4.93 9.50
C PRO A 97 -5.61 4.56 10.62
N PRO A 98 -5.94 3.27 10.78
CA PRO A 98 -6.68 2.77 11.94
C PRO A 98 -5.97 3.14 13.25
N THR A 99 -6.70 3.43 14.32
CA THR A 99 -6.12 3.76 15.64
C THR A 99 -5.68 2.51 16.41
N ASN A 100 -4.94 1.63 15.74
CA ASN A 100 -4.39 0.42 16.32
C ASN A 100 -2.90 0.26 15.96
N ARG A 101 -2.24 -0.76 16.54
CA ARG A 101 -0.80 -1.01 16.33
C ARG A 101 -0.41 -1.18 14.86
N PHE A 102 -1.28 -1.74 14.02
CA PHE A 102 -1.01 -1.84 12.60
C PHE A 102 -1.05 -0.46 11.93
N GLY A 103 -2.03 0.36 12.27
CA GLY A 103 -2.10 1.74 11.79
C GLY A 103 -0.91 2.60 12.20
N GLU A 104 -0.36 2.39 13.41
CA GLU A 104 0.87 3.05 13.86
C GLU A 104 2.07 2.71 12.97
N LEU A 105 2.20 1.43 12.58
CA LEU A 105 3.25 0.99 11.67
C LEU A 105 3.10 1.64 10.30
N LEU A 106 1.87 1.72 9.77
CA LEU A 106 1.59 2.39 8.50
C LEU A 106 1.88 3.89 8.56
N GLU A 107 1.51 4.56 9.65
CA GLU A 107 1.77 5.99 9.83
C GLU A 107 3.27 6.29 9.83
N ASN A 108 4.02 5.52 10.63
CA ASN A 108 5.47 5.66 10.73
C ASN A 108 6.19 5.31 9.42
N ALA A 109 5.69 4.31 8.68
CA ALA A 109 6.30 3.87 7.44
C ALA A 109 6.02 4.82 6.25
N PHE A 110 4.82 5.41 6.18
CA PHE A 110 4.34 6.09 4.98
C PHE A 110 3.93 7.54 5.22
N THR A 111 3.01 7.80 6.14
CA THR A 111 2.48 9.16 6.39
C THR A 111 3.58 10.14 6.77
N THR A 112 4.44 9.75 7.72
CA THR A 112 5.58 10.57 8.18
C THR A 112 6.57 10.89 7.05
N ARG A 113 6.55 10.11 5.96
CA ARG A 113 7.39 10.29 4.77
C ARG A 113 6.67 10.99 3.61
N GLY A 114 5.44 11.46 3.82
CA GLY A 114 4.63 12.12 2.78
C GLY A 114 4.15 11.17 1.69
N LEU A 115 3.99 9.88 2.00
CA LEU A 115 3.43 8.88 1.11
C LEU A 115 1.96 8.64 1.46
N ALA A 116 1.12 8.55 0.44
CA ALA A 116 -0.24 8.06 0.60
C ALA A 116 -0.29 6.55 0.51
N PHE A 117 -1.26 5.94 1.17
CA PHE A 117 -1.47 4.51 1.11
C PHE A 117 -2.95 4.13 1.19
N ASN A 118 -3.25 2.99 0.58
CA ASN A 118 -4.52 2.29 0.68
C ASN A 118 -4.27 0.92 1.31
N VAL A 119 -5.23 0.45 2.12
CA VAL A 119 -5.21 -0.90 2.65
C VAL A 119 -6.48 -1.60 2.24
N TYR A 120 -6.32 -2.78 1.64
CA TYR A 120 -7.40 -3.62 1.18
C TYR A 120 -7.35 -4.97 1.89
N ALA A 121 -8.48 -5.44 2.41
CA ALA A 121 -8.65 -6.81 2.86
C ALA A 121 -9.36 -7.58 1.74
N GLN A 122 -8.63 -8.43 1.02
CA GLN A 122 -9.20 -9.32 0.01
C GLN A 122 -9.52 -10.66 0.66
N TYR A 123 -10.74 -11.15 0.47
CA TYR A 123 -11.23 -12.36 1.15
C TYR A 123 -11.88 -13.30 0.15
N ARG A 124 -11.96 -14.58 0.51
CA ARG A 124 -12.63 -15.59 -0.31
C ARG A 124 -14.13 -15.51 -0.12
N THR A 125 -14.87 -15.71 -1.21
CA THR A 125 -16.33 -15.85 -1.19
C THR A 125 -16.69 -17.34 -1.20
N SER A 126 -17.85 -17.70 -0.65
CA SER A 126 -18.37 -19.08 -0.64
C SER A 126 -18.47 -19.73 -2.03
N ASN A 127 -18.61 -18.93 -3.09
CA ASN A 127 -18.65 -19.39 -4.49
C ASN A 127 -17.26 -19.63 -5.11
N GLY A 128 -16.18 -19.57 -4.32
CA GLY A 128 -14.79 -19.77 -4.78
C GLY A 128 -14.11 -18.54 -5.40
N GLY A 129 -14.83 -17.41 -5.52
CA GLY A 129 -14.27 -16.13 -5.94
C GLY A 129 -13.53 -15.38 -4.83
N THR A 130 -13.08 -14.16 -5.16
CA THR A 130 -12.53 -13.20 -4.20
C THR A 130 -13.34 -11.91 -4.21
N SER A 131 -13.49 -11.31 -3.03
CA SER A 131 -14.05 -9.98 -2.85
C SER A 131 -13.06 -9.11 -2.09
N ARG A 132 -13.32 -7.80 -2.01
CA ARG A 132 -12.41 -6.84 -1.42
C ARG A 132 -13.15 -5.84 -0.54
N ARG A 133 -12.70 -5.71 0.70
CA ARG A 133 -13.06 -4.63 1.62
C ARG A 133 -11.96 -3.57 1.62
N ARG A 134 -12.36 -2.30 1.58
CA ARG A 134 -11.45 -1.17 1.81
C ARG A 134 -11.31 -1.01 3.32
N MET A 135 -10.09 -1.07 3.83
CA MET A 135 -9.78 -0.73 5.22
C MET A 135 -9.36 0.74 5.28
N VAL A 136 -8.35 1.13 4.49
CA VAL A 136 -7.91 2.52 4.35
C VAL A 136 -8.01 2.92 2.89
N TYR A 137 -8.57 4.09 2.62
CA TYR A 137 -8.68 4.63 1.27
C TYR A 137 -8.37 6.13 1.21
N GLN A 138 -7.16 6.48 0.76
CA GLN A 138 -6.64 7.85 0.62
C GLN A 138 -6.68 8.37 -0.83
N GLY A 139 -7.47 7.73 -1.69
CA GLY A 139 -7.65 8.12 -3.09
C GLY A 139 -7.09 7.11 -4.10
N GLU A 140 -7.01 7.54 -5.35
CA GLU A 140 -6.56 6.68 -6.45
C GLU A 140 -5.02 6.63 -6.50
N PRO A 141 -4.41 5.44 -6.49
CA PRO A 141 -2.97 5.30 -6.62
C PRO A 141 -2.45 5.88 -7.94
N SER A 142 -1.29 6.53 -7.90
CA SER A 142 -0.60 6.99 -9.11
C SER A 142 0.02 5.83 -9.89
N ASP A 143 0.46 6.08 -11.13
CA ASP A 143 1.11 5.06 -11.99
C ASP A 143 2.33 4.38 -11.36
N ASN A 144 3.03 5.04 -10.44
CA ASN A 144 4.21 4.51 -9.75
C ASN A 144 3.87 3.93 -8.36
N ALA A 145 2.62 3.49 -8.16
CA ALA A 145 2.22 2.87 -6.91
C ALA A 145 2.84 1.49 -6.76
N VAL A 146 3.36 1.21 -5.57
CA VAL A 146 3.87 -0.12 -5.19
C VAL A 146 2.87 -0.82 -4.30
N ALA A 147 2.87 -2.16 -4.32
CA ALA A 147 1.98 -2.94 -3.48
C ALA A 147 2.73 -4.07 -2.78
N ALA A 148 2.40 -4.28 -1.51
CA ALA A 148 2.83 -5.45 -0.75
C ALA A 148 1.60 -6.15 -0.17
N ASN A 149 1.69 -7.45 0.07
CA ASN A 149 0.61 -8.23 0.65
C ASN A 149 1.08 -9.20 1.73
N GLN A 150 0.17 -9.53 2.64
CA GLN A 150 0.37 -10.54 3.66
C GLN A 150 -0.95 -11.31 3.88
N MET A 151 -0.85 -12.63 4.05
CA MET A 151 -2.00 -13.50 4.29
C MET A 151 -2.30 -13.62 5.78
N VAL A 152 -3.57 -13.49 6.15
CA VAL A 152 -4.07 -13.65 7.52
C VAL A 152 -5.15 -14.73 7.50
N THR A 153 -4.90 -15.82 8.22
CA THR A 153 -5.89 -16.89 8.40
C THR A 153 -6.78 -16.55 9.58
N LEU A 154 -8.09 -16.54 9.33
CA LEU A 154 -9.14 -16.31 10.31
C LEU A 154 -9.83 -17.63 10.65
N TYR A 155 -10.03 -17.87 11.93
CA TYR A 155 -10.72 -19.04 12.48
C TYR A 155 -12.05 -18.63 13.11
N ASP A 156 -12.96 -19.57 13.26
CA ASP A 156 -14.29 -19.35 13.82
C ASP A 156 -14.26 -18.83 15.27
N ASP A 157 -13.24 -19.25 16.02
CA ASP A 157 -12.99 -18.85 17.41
C ASP A 157 -12.18 -17.55 17.55
N ASP A 158 -11.70 -16.97 16.44
CA ASP A 158 -11.13 -15.64 16.47
C ASP A 158 -12.21 -14.62 16.87
N VAL A 159 -11.82 -13.58 17.58
CA VAL A 159 -12.73 -12.56 18.11
C VAL A 159 -12.64 -11.26 17.35
N LEU A 160 -13.72 -10.47 17.38
CA LEU A 160 -13.69 -9.07 16.98
C LEU A 160 -12.89 -8.25 17.99
N TYR A 161 -12.31 -7.14 17.53
CA TYR A 161 -11.50 -6.25 18.34
C TYR A 161 -12.07 -4.83 18.35
N GLU A 162 -11.96 -4.17 19.50
CA GLU A 162 -12.40 -2.79 19.74
C GLU A 162 -11.25 -1.93 20.31
N PRO A 163 -11.32 -0.59 20.26
CA PRO A 163 -10.35 0.25 20.96
C PRO A 163 -10.36 0.00 22.45
N GLU A 164 -9.22 0.29 23.07
CA GLU A 164 -9.12 0.32 24.52
C GLU A 164 -9.97 1.49 25.06
N ASN A 165 -11.01 1.17 25.83
CA ASN A 165 -11.87 2.16 26.49
C ASN A 165 -11.23 2.66 27.80
N ASP A 166 -9.96 3.08 27.78
CA ASP A 166 -9.25 3.55 28.99
C ASP A 166 -9.33 5.08 29.20
N GLY A 167 -9.92 5.82 28.25
CA GLY A 167 -10.00 7.28 28.29
C GLY A 167 -8.65 7.97 28.05
N ASN A 168 -7.62 7.22 27.66
CA ASN A 168 -6.33 7.72 27.22
C ASN A 168 -6.41 8.01 25.72
N THR A 169 -6.00 9.20 25.31
CA THR A 169 -6.04 9.64 23.90
C THR A 169 -4.71 9.30 23.22
N SER A 170 -4.24 8.05 23.33
CA SER A 170 -3.17 7.62 22.44
C SER A 170 -3.76 7.54 21.02
N ASN A 171 -3.06 8.08 20.03
CA ASN A 171 -3.54 8.03 18.64
C ASN A 171 -3.59 6.59 18.10
N PHE A 172 -2.90 5.65 18.74
CA PHE A 172 -2.85 4.24 18.39
C PHE A 172 -2.90 3.39 19.65
N ASP A 173 -4.01 2.68 19.85
CA ASP A 173 -4.22 1.83 21.02
C ASP A 173 -3.91 0.36 20.71
N VAL A 174 -3.72 -0.42 21.76
CA VAL A 174 -3.73 -1.87 21.61
C VAL A 174 -5.18 -2.30 21.41
N ALA A 175 -5.47 -2.88 20.25
CA ALA A 175 -6.78 -3.42 19.95
C ALA A 175 -7.15 -4.50 21.00
N GLN A 176 -8.29 -4.33 21.66
CA GLN A 176 -8.74 -5.22 22.73
C GLN A 176 -9.71 -6.27 22.19
N PRO A 177 -9.56 -7.55 22.57
CA PRO A 177 -10.46 -8.60 22.14
C PRO A 177 -11.84 -8.41 22.79
N THR A 178 -12.90 -8.55 21.98
CA THR A 178 -14.28 -8.62 22.45
C THR A 178 -14.67 -10.05 22.82
N THR A 179 -15.90 -10.26 23.29
CA THR A 179 -16.48 -11.59 23.49
C THR A 179 -17.14 -12.16 22.24
N THR A 180 -17.24 -11.40 21.14
CA THR A 180 -17.91 -11.81 19.91
C THR A 180 -16.92 -12.52 19.01
N THR A 181 -17.16 -13.81 18.74
CA THR A 181 -16.35 -14.60 17.80
C THR A 181 -16.76 -14.36 16.35
N LEU A 182 -15.91 -14.70 15.39
CA LEU A 182 -16.24 -14.62 13.98
C LEU A 182 -17.40 -15.55 13.60
N GLU A 183 -17.48 -16.75 14.21
CA GLU A 183 -18.65 -17.63 14.06
C GLU A 183 -19.94 -16.94 14.52
N THR A 184 -19.89 -16.22 15.65
CA THR A 184 -21.04 -15.52 16.21
C THR A 184 -21.45 -14.33 15.35
N ALA A 185 -20.47 -13.58 14.84
CA ALA A 185 -20.72 -12.46 13.93
C ALA A 185 -21.26 -12.94 12.57
N GLY A 186 -20.77 -14.08 12.06
CA GLY A 186 -21.26 -14.70 10.83
C GLY A 186 -21.30 -13.73 9.65
N ASP A 187 -22.50 -13.55 9.08
CA ASP A 187 -22.76 -12.67 7.93
C ASP A 187 -22.66 -11.17 8.26
N ASP A 188 -22.64 -10.79 9.54
CA ASP A 188 -22.44 -9.40 9.94
C ASP A 188 -20.98 -8.98 9.71
N PHE A 189 -20.03 -9.91 9.79
CA PHE A 189 -18.64 -9.68 9.40
C PHE A 189 -18.52 -9.50 7.88
N TYR A 190 -17.58 -8.66 7.43
CA TYR A 190 -17.50 -8.32 6.01
C TYR A 190 -17.09 -9.51 5.10
N ALA A 191 -16.48 -10.53 5.69
CA ALA A 191 -16.11 -11.77 5.01
C ALA A 191 -17.06 -12.89 5.45
N GLN A 192 -17.41 -13.76 4.51
CA GLN A 192 -18.23 -14.92 4.79
C GLN A 192 -17.37 -16.07 5.27
N ASP A 193 -17.94 -16.93 6.10
CA ASP A 193 -17.37 -18.24 6.40
C ASP A 193 -17.33 -19.11 5.12
N ILE A 194 -16.13 -19.61 4.79
CA ILE A 194 -15.90 -20.49 3.63
C ILE A 194 -15.83 -21.98 3.99
N ASP A 195 -15.80 -22.32 5.27
CA ASP A 195 -15.75 -23.70 5.78
C ASP A 195 -16.66 -23.87 7.00
N THR A 196 -17.97 -23.71 6.78
CA THR A 196 -19.07 -23.88 7.76
C THR A 196 -19.11 -25.21 8.54
N SER A 197 -18.21 -26.15 8.23
CA SER A 197 -18.11 -27.46 8.89
C SER A 197 -16.76 -27.69 9.59
N GLY A 198 -15.77 -26.85 9.32
CA GLY A 198 -14.44 -26.88 9.91
C GLY A 198 -14.20 -25.66 10.79
N PRO A 199 -12.98 -25.48 11.31
CA PRO A 199 -12.63 -24.35 12.17
C PRO A 199 -12.18 -23.09 11.40
N LEU A 200 -12.07 -23.17 10.07
CA LEU A 200 -11.53 -22.11 9.23
C LEU A 200 -12.66 -21.17 8.81
N PHE A 201 -12.58 -19.92 9.25
CA PHE A 201 -13.56 -18.92 8.82
C PHE A 201 -13.23 -18.39 7.42
N ASN A 202 -12.01 -17.85 7.22
CA ASN A 202 -11.57 -17.33 5.91
C ASN A 202 -10.04 -17.16 5.84
N VAL A 203 -9.51 -16.91 4.64
CA VAL A 203 -8.13 -16.46 4.43
C VAL A 203 -8.16 -15.08 3.78
N VAL A 204 -7.70 -14.08 4.52
CA VAL A 204 -7.71 -12.68 4.11
C VAL A 204 -6.32 -12.25 3.66
N GLU A 205 -6.18 -11.76 2.43
CA GLU A 205 -4.99 -11.06 1.96
C GLU A 205 -5.10 -9.58 2.30
N VAL A 206 -4.25 -9.12 3.23
CA VAL A 206 -4.06 -7.70 3.51
C VAL A 206 -3.09 -7.14 2.48
N ARG A 207 -3.59 -6.32 1.57
CA ARG A 207 -2.81 -5.65 0.53
C ARG A 207 -2.67 -4.16 0.83
N VAL A 208 -1.43 -3.71 0.98
CA VAL A 208 -1.07 -2.31 1.15
C VAL A 208 -0.56 -1.77 -0.18
N VAL A 209 -1.16 -0.69 -0.67
CA VAL A 209 -0.74 0.01 -1.89
C VAL A 209 -0.25 1.38 -1.50
N VAL A 210 0.97 1.75 -1.88
CA VAL A 210 1.64 2.99 -1.45
C VAL A 210 2.08 3.78 -2.66
N TRP A 211 1.90 5.10 -2.63
CA TRP A 211 2.34 5.99 -3.69
C TRP A 211 2.68 7.38 -3.15
N ARG A 212 3.32 8.20 -3.99
CA ARG A 212 3.57 9.61 -3.68
C ARG A 212 2.35 10.44 -4.07
N GLN A 213 1.91 11.32 -3.16
CA GLN A 213 1.02 12.42 -3.52
C GLN A 213 1.75 13.52 -4.29
#